data_AF-A0A6L7UZF5-F1
#
_entry.id   AF-A0A6L7UZF5-F1
#
_cell.length_a   1.000
_cell.length_b   1.000
_cell.length_c   1.000
_cell.angle_alpha   90.00
_cell.angle_beta   90.00
_cell.angle_gamma   90.00
#
_symmetry.space_group_name_H-M   'P 1'
#
loop_
_entity.id
_entity.type
_entity.pdbx_description
1 polymer ?
#
loop_
_entity_poly.entity_id
_entity_poly.type
_entity_poly.pdbx_seq_one_letter_code
_entity_poly.pdbx_strand_id
1 'polypeptide(L)'
;MSESLIIGYGVMFDDQGRVMLLRRRSREALWPGQWWLPGDVTPLSEEPDDTVPRLFAQLMRQRVRAVYAHTVYGPEPASRRHTIHNAYLVTVKEALDGAPDDESNPFDAVEWWDASLALAELPEQQGELLATVIERLDSGWDFEASTSLEDLFAEDAPTPATPQPAPVSLTDRVAALTRIVARVAAGAALGRDLDLDADFQKALSLGWTRRELEQVGVIAAELGRNASLDCSQSNDHED
;
A
#
# COMPACT_ATOMS: atom_id res chain seq x y z
N MET A 1 -17.75 0.85 34.81
CA MET A 1 -16.68 0.15 34.05
C MET A 1 -16.44 0.98 32.81
N SER A 2 -15.19 1.32 32.50
CA SER A 2 -14.90 2.11 31.30
C SER A 2 -15.12 1.22 30.08
N GLU A 3 -16.11 1.55 29.25
CA GLU A 3 -16.42 0.79 28.04
C GLU A 3 -15.23 0.88 27.06
N SER A 4 -14.87 -0.27 26.48
CA SER A 4 -13.89 -0.32 25.41
C SER A 4 -14.46 0.30 24.14
N LEU A 5 -13.60 0.97 23.36
CA LEU A 5 -14.00 1.55 22.08
C LEU A 5 -13.46 0.69 20.95
N ILE A 6 -14.30 0.40 19.96
CA ILE A 6 -13.90 -0.21 18.70
C ILE A 6 -13.81 0.92 17.68
N ILE A 7 -12.72 0.97 16.92
CA ILE A 7 -12.45 2.00 15.93
C ILE A 7 -12.09 1.31 14.63
N GLY A 8 -12.79 1.64 13.55
CA GLY A 8 -12.52 1.14 12.21
C GLY A 8 -11.74 2.15 11.39
N TYR A 9 -10.65 1.73 10.76
CA TYR A 9 -9.83 2.52 9.84
C TYR A 9 -9.80 1.90 8.45
N GLY A 10 -10.09 2.69 7.43
CA GLY A 10 -9.89 2.34 6.05
C GLY A 10 -8.48 2.69 5.59
N VAL A 11 -7.72 1.70 5.14
CA VAL A 11 -6.45 1.88 4.46
C VAL A 11 -6.71 1.80 2.96
N MET A 12 -6.55 2.93 2.29
CA MET A 12 -6.73 3.02 0.83
C MET A 12 -5.40 3.37 0.20
N PHE A 13 -5.01 2.60 -0.82
CA PHE A 13 -3.86 2.87 -1.66
C PHE A 13 -4.31 3.33 -3.05
N ASP A 14 -3.55 4.21 -3.67
CA ASP A 14 -3.70 4.55 -5.08
C ASP A 14 -2.83 3.63 -5.98
N ASP A 15 -2.92 3.83 -7.29
CA ASP A 15 -2.15 3.06 -8.28
C ASP A 15 -0.62 3.24 -8.16
N GLN A 16 -0.17 4.27 -7.42
CA GLN A 16 1.24 4.54 -7.15
C GLN A 16 1.69 3.96 -5.80
N GLY A 17 0.81 3.26 -5.07
CA GLY A 17 1.09 2.70 -3.75
C GLY A 17 1.13 3.74 -2.63
N ARG A 18 0.63 4.97 -2.87
CA ARG A 18 0.48 6.01 -1.85
C ARG A 18 -0.76 5.75 -1.02
N VAL A 19 -0.72 6.08 0.26
CA VAL A 19 -1.84 5.92 1.19
C VAL A 19 -2.62 7.23 1.34
N MET A 20 -3.95 7.14 1.36
CA MET A 20 -4.80 8.31 1.62
C MET A 20 -4.84 8.63 3.11
N LEU A 21 -4.52 9.88 3.46
CA LEU A 21 -4.65 10.41 4.82
C LEU A 21 -5.63 11.58 4.85
N LEU A 22 -6.29 11.75 5.99
CA LEU A 22 -7.15 12.89 6.30
C LEU A 22 -6.51 13.73 7.39
N ARG A 23 -6.51 15.06 7.26
CA ARG A 23 -6.05 15.96 8.32
C ARG A 23 -7.23 16.44 9.14
N ARG A 24 -7.20 16.18 10.45
CA ARG A 24 -8.23 16.67 11.37
C ARG A 24 -8.17 18.19 11.45
N ARG A 25 -9.33 18.85 11.45
CA ARG A 25 -9.42 20.31 11.58
C ARG A 25 -8.75 20.78 12.88
N SER A 26 -8.14 21.96 12.83
CA SER A 26 -7.45 22.56 13.99
C SER A 26 -8.36 22.87 15.18
N ARG A 27 -9.68 22.95 14.96
CA ARG A 27 -10.70 23.16 16.01
C ARG A 27 -11.23 21.87 16.64
N GLU A 28 -10.84 20.69 16.14
CA GLU A 28 -11.29 19.42 16.69
C GLU A 28 -10.77 19.24 18.12
N ALA A 29 -11.63 18.75 19.00
CA ALA A 29 -11.27 18.56 20.41
C ALA A 29 -10.19 17.49 20.61
N LEU A 30 -10.15 16.50 19.70
CA LEU A 30 -9.20 15.41 19.73
C LEU A 30 -8.26 15.51 18.52
N TRP A 31 -6.97 15.61 18.82
CA TRP A 31 -5.85 15.64 17.89
C TRP A 31 -5.99 16.65 16.73
N PRO A 32 -6.10 17.95 17.04
CA PRO A 32 -6.26 19.00 16.05
C PRO A 32 -5.04 19.09 15.12
N GLY A 33 -5.28 19.19 13.81
CA GLY A 33 -4.23 19.35 12.79
C GLY A 33 -3.44 18.09 12.47
N GLN A 34 -3.70 16.97 13.15
CA GLN A 34 -2.99 15.71 12.94
C GLN A 34 -3.50 14.97 11.71
N TRP A 35 -2.59 14.33 10.98
CA TRP A 35 -2.91 13.38 9.92
C TRP A 35 -3.39 12.04 10.48
N TRP A 36 -4.36 11.44 9.80
CA TRP A 36 -5.09 10.25 10.25
C TRP A 36 -5.41 9.33 9.08
N LEU A 37 -5.45 8.03 9.33
CA LEU A 37 -6.17 7.11 8.44
C LEU A 37 -7.66 7.43 8.49
N PRO A 38 -8.40 7.37 7.38
CA PRO A 38 -9.85 7.49 7.38
C PRO A 38 -10.48 6.51 8.36
N GLY A 39 -10.97 6.98 9.51
CA GLY A 39 -11.54 6.10 10.52
C GLY A 39 -12.41 6.81 11.54
N ASP A 40 -13.24 6.03 12.22
CA ASP A 40 -14.17 6.51 13.24
C ASP A 40 -14.51 5.40 14.24
N VAL A 41 -15.04 5.80 15.39
CA VAL A 41 -15.54 4.88 16.41
C VAL A 41 -16.75 4.13 15.86
N THR A 42 -16.76 2.81 16.04
CA THR A 42 -17.93 1.96 15.75
C THR A 42 -19.00 2.20 16.82
N PRO A 43 -20.18 2.73 16.46
CA PRO A 43 -21.34 2.79 17.35
C PRO A 43 -21.78 1.41 17.81
N LEU A 44 -22.36 1.31 19.01
CA LEU A 44 -22.85 0.05 19.56
C LEU A 44 -23.93 -0.62 18.69
N SER A 45 -24.64 0.15 17.87
CA SER A 45 -25.69 -0.33 16.97
C SER A 45 -25.19 -0.76 15.58
N GLU A 46 -23.88 -0.78 15.36
CA GLU A 46 -23.25 -1.01 14.06
C GLU A 46 -22.26 -2.19 14.15
N GLU A 47 -22.18 -3.02 13.12
CA GLU A 47 -21.14 -4.03 13.02
C GLU A 47 -19.79 -3.35 12.70
N PRO A 48 -18.65 -3.80 13.26
CA PRO A 48 -17.36 -3.18 12.99
C PRO A 48 -17.03 -3.05 11.50
N ASP A 49 -17.44 -4.04 10.71
CA ASP A 49 -17.18 -4.12 9.27
C ASP A 49 -17.98 -3.07 8.47
N ASP A 50 -19.06 -2.54 9.02
CA ASP A 50 -19.88 -1.49 8.40
C ASP A 50 -19.34 -0.07 8.65
N THR A 51 -18.47 0.09 9.66
CA THR A 51 -17.94 1.39 10.10
C THR A 51 -17.22 2.12 8.98
N VAL A 52 -16.30 1.43 8.30
CA VAL A 52 -15.50 2.01 7.22
C VAL A 52 -16.35 2.31 5.98
N PRO A 53 -17.20 1.40 5.46
CA PRO A 53 -18.15 1.71 4.40
C PRO A 53 -19.05 2.92 4.69
N ARG A 54 -19.61 3.02 5.91
CA ARG A 54 -20.42 4.17 6.33
C ARG A 54 -19.62 5.46 6.28
N LEU A 55 -18.42 5.46 6.87
CA LEU A 55 -17.55 6.63 6.94
C LEU A 55 -17.21 7.16 5.53
N PHE A 56 -16.79 6.27 4.63
CA PHE A 56 -16.46 6.64 3.25
C PHE A 56 -17.67 7.19 2.49
N ALA A 57 -18.85 6.60 2.69
CA ALA A 57 -20.08 7.11 2.08
C ALA A 57 -20.46 8.51 2.62
N GLN A 58 -20.28 8.75 3.91
CA GLN A 58 -20.65 10.00 4.56
C GLN A 58 -19.66 11.13 4.28
N LEU A 59 -18.36 10.89 4.49
CA LEU A 59 -17.33 11.93 4.47
C LEU A 59 -16.67 12.13 3.10
N MET A 60 -16.51 11.03 2.35
CA MET A 60 -15.81 11.07 1.06
C MET A 60 -16.74 10.85 -0.12
N ARG A 61 -18.01 10.52 0.14
CA ARG A 61 -19.03 10.25 -0.88
C ARG A 61 -18.52 9.17 -1.81
N GLN A 62 -18.03 8.09 -1.24
CA GLN A 62 -17.56 6.94 -1.97
C GLN A 62 -18.26 5.69 -1.46
N ARG A 63 -18.77 4.88 -2.38
CA ARG A 63 -19.16 3.52 -2.05
C ARG A 63 -17.92 2.65 -2.17
N VAL A 64 -17.57 1.97 -1.08
CA VAL A 64 -16.37 1.17 -1.00
C VAL A 64 -16.66 -0.27 -0.63
N ARG A 65 -15.73 -1.15 -1.01
CA ARG A 65 -15.57 -2.47 -0.39
C ARG A 65 -14.46 -2.33 0.64
N ALA A 66 -14.72 -2.79 1.86
CA ALA A 66 -13.76 -2.85 2.94
C ALA A 66 -13.51 -4.33 3.27
N VAL A 67 -12.25 -4.73 3.40
CA VAL A 67 -11.85 -6.10 3.75
C VAL A 67 -11.01 -6.02 5.00
N TYR A 68 -11.35 -6.80 6.02
CA TYR A 68 -10.60 -6.79 7.27
C TYR A 68 -9.12 -7.13 7.02
N ALA A 69 -8.24 -6.31 7.56
CA ALA A 69 -6.80 -6.42 7.36
C ALA A 69 -6.06 -6.77 8.64
N HIS A 70 -6.29 -6.04 9.74
CA HIS A 70 -5.57 -6.27 11.00
C HIS A 70 -6.23 -5.60 12.20
N THR A 71 -5.84 -5.97 13.43
CA THR A 71 -6.27 -5.32 14.66
C THR A 71 -5.07 -5.02 15.55
N VAL A 72 -4.99 -3.78 16.05
CA VAL A 72 -4.05 -3.32 17.07
C VAL A 72 -4.83 -2.94 18.33
N TYR A 73 -4.28 -3.26 19.49
CA TYR A 73 -4.89 -2.96 20.79
C TYR A 73 -4.07 -1.88 21.49
N GLY A 74 -4.74 -0.96 22.16
CA GLY A 74 -4.04 0.09 22.91
C GLY A 74 -4.91 0.77 23.95
N PRO A 75 -4.34 1.63 24.79
CA PRO A 75 -5.09 2.58 25.58
C PRO A 75 -5.33 3.88 24.79
N GLU A 76 -6.54 4.44 24.85
CA GLU A 76 -6.77 5.80 24.39
C GLU A 76 -5.93 6.78 25.24
N PRO A 77 -5.08 7.63 24.64
CA PRO A 77 -4.13 8.46 25.40
C PRO A 77 -4.77 9.37 26.46
N ALA A 78 -5.97 9.89 26.21
CA ALA A 78 -6.62 10.86 27.08
C ALA A 78 -7.35 10.20 28.27
N SER A 79 -8.19 9.20 28.01
CA SER A 79 -9.05 8.56 29.03
C SER A 79 -8.51 7.23 29.56
N ARG A 80 -7.43 6.71 28.96
CA ARG A 80 -6.88 5.35 29.22
C ARG A 80 -7.91 4.23 29.05
N ARG A 81 -8.98 4.48 28.28
CA ARG A 81 -9.91 3.42 27.87
C ARG A 81 -9.20 2.43 26.98
N HIS A 82 -9.56 1.16 27.10
CA HIS A 82 -9.07 0.16 26.16
C HIS A 82 -9.70 0.38 24.78
N THR A 83 -8.87 0.48 23.76
CA THR A 83 -9.26 0.71 22.37
C THR A 83 -8.83 -0.46 21.50
N ILE A 84 -9.71 -0.83 20.58
CA ILE A 84 -9.52 -1.87 19.58
C ILE A 84 -9.53 -1.15 18.24
N HIS A 85 -8.39 -1.13 17.56
CA HIS A 85 -8.20 -0.44 16.29
C HIS A 85 -8.18 -1.48 15.17
N ASN A 86 -9.21 -1.52 14.34
CA ASN A 86 -9.32 -2.43 13.21
C ASN A 86 -8.95 -1.70 11.92
N ALA A 87 -7.98 -2.22 11.16
CA ALA A 87 -7.71 -1.78 9.80
C ALA A 87 -8.49 -2.62 8.80
N TYR A 88 -9.00 -1.96 7.77
CA TYR A 88 -9.66 -2.53 6.62
C TYR A 88 -8.98 -2.04 5.36
N LEU A 89 -8.62 -2.94 4.45
CA LEU A 89 -8.17 -2.58 3.11
C LEU A 89 -9.39 -2.10 2.30
N VAL A 90 -9.29 -0.92 1.71
CA VAL A 90 -10.41 -0.26 1.05
C VAL A 90 -10.20 -0.21 -0.46
N THR A 91 -11.23 -0.61 -1.20
CA THR A 91 -11.31 -0.41 -2.66
C THR A 91 -12.57 0.38 -2.99
N VAL A 92 -12.42 1.48 -3.72
CA VAL A 92 -13.56 2.26 -4.22
C VAL A 92 -14.29 1.46 -5.30
N LYS A 93 -15.60 1.35 -5.15
CA LYS A 93 -16.50 0.74 -6.14
C LYS A 93 -17.20 1.79 -6.98
N GLU A 94 -17.54 2.92 -6.37
CA GLU A 94 -18.27 3.99 -7.01
C GLU A 94 -17.97 5.32 -6.31
N ALA A 95 -17.70 6.36 -7.09
CA ALA A 95 -17.70 7.73 -6.60
C ALA A 95 -19.15 8.26 -6.60
N LEU A 96 -19.58 8.80 -5.47
CA LEU A 96 -20.87 9.47 -5.29
C LEU A 96 -20.66 10.98 -5.41
N ASP A 97 -21.71 11.71 -5.79
CA ASP A 97 -21.57 13.15 -6.06
C ASP A 97 -21.27 13.99 -4.81
N GLY A 98 -20.22 14.82 -4.93
CA GLY A 98 -19.88 15.98 -4.10
C GLY A 98 -19.54 15.67 -2.63
N ALA A 99 -18.26 15.44 -2.32
CA ALA A 99 -17.77 15.37 -0.93
C ALA A 99 -18.21 16.62 -0.14
N PRO A 100 -18.76 16.49 1.09
CA PRO A 100 -19.08 17.64 1.91
C PRO A 100 -17.79 18.41 2.23
N ASP A 101 -17.63 19.58 1.62
CA ASP A 101 -16.62 20.58 1.97
C ASP A 101 -17.19 21.62 2.95
N ASP A 102 -18.25 21.25 3.67
CA ASP A 102 -18.84 22.11 4.68
C ASP A 102 -18.18 21.90 6.05
N GLU A 103 -18.55 22.77 7.00
CA GLU A 103 -18.04 22.73 8.36
C GLU A 103 -18.52 21.51 9.16
N SER A 104 -19.34 20.60 8.61
CA SER A 104 -19.69 19.36 9.31
C SER A 104 -18.63 18.27 9.16
N ASN A 105 -17.76 18.39 8.15
CA ASN A 105 -16.64 17.47 7.94
C ASN A 105 -15.53 17.77 8.97
N PRO A 106 -15.15 16.81 9.84
CA PRO A 106 -14.11 17.02 10.85
C PRO A 106 -12.69 17.11 10.26
N PHE A 107 -12.54 16.88 8.96
CA PHE A 107 -11.28 16.95 8.23
C PHE A 107 -11.24 18.19 7.32
N ASP A 108 -10.06 18.82 7.19
CA ASP A 108 -9.84 19.98 6.29
C ASP A 108 -8.87 19.70 5.14
N ALA A 109 -8.29 18.50 5.07
CA ALA A 109 -7.47 18.08 3.95
C ALA A 109 -7.59 16.57 3.73
N VAL A 110 -7.47 16.17 2.47
CA VAL A 110 -7.38 14.78 2.02
C VAL A 110 -6.20 14.72 1.05
N GLU A 111 -5.20 13.92 1.36
CA GLU A 111 -3.96 13.86 0.59
C GLU A 111 -3.45 12.42 0.43
N TRP A 112 -2.74 12.18 -0.67
CA TRP A 112 -2.05 10.92 -0.95
C TRP A 112 -0.59 11.03 -0.53
N TRP A 113 -0.19 10.17 0.39
CA TRP A 113 1.13 10.18 1.02
C TRP A 113 1.95 8.96 0.60
N ASP A 114 3.25 9.16 0.42
CA ASP A 114 4.16 8.01 0.43
C ASP A 114 4.00 7.24 1.75
N ALA A 115 3.92 5.91 1.66
CA ALA A 115 3.61 5.08 2.81
C ALA A 115 4.67 5.20 3.93
N SER A 116 5.94 5.37 3.58
CA SER A 116 7.01 5.53 4.57
C SER A 116 6.94 6.88 5.28
N LEU A 117 6.55 7.94 4.56
CA LEU A 117 6.31 9.25 5.17
C LEU A 117 5.05 9.25 6.04
N ALA A 118 3.98 8.59 5.59
CA ALA A 118 2.74 8.45 6.35
C ALA A 118 2.97 7.79 7.72
N LEU A 119 3.80 6.75 7.80
CA LEU A 119 4.13 6.07 9.06
C LEU A 119 4.73 7.01 10.11
N ALA A 120 5.47 8.04 9.69
CA ALA A 120 6.07 9.02 10.60
C ALA A 120 5.06 10.07 11.09
N GLU A 121 3.99 10.32 10.33
CA GLU A 121 2.96 11.31 10.63
C GLU A 121 1.76 10.74 11.39
N LEU A 122 1.57 9.43 11.36
CA LEU A 122 0.44 8.78 12.03
C LEU A 122 0.67 8.60 13.53
N PRO A 123 -0.39 8.69 14.34
CA PRO A 123 -0.35 8.22 15.74
C PRO A 123 0.08 6.76 15.83
N GLU A 124 0.74 6.39 16.94
CA GLU A 124 1.38 5.08 17.16
C GLU A 124 0.53 3.88 16.70
N GLN A 125 -0.72 3.76 17.17
CA GLN A 125 -1.59 2.61 16.83
C GLN A 125 -1.93 2.56 15.33
N GLN A 126 -2.05 3.71 14.67
CA GLN A 126 -2.32 3.77 13.23
C GLN A 126 -1.08 3.54 12.39
N GLY A 127 0.08 4.00 12.86
CA GLY A 127 1.37 3.66 12.25
C GLY A 127 1.61 2.15 12.30
N GLU A 128 1.35 1.51 13.44
CA GLU A 128 1.43 0.06 13.59
C GLU A 128 0.46 -0.66 12.64
N LEU A 129 -0.81 -0.26 12.59
CA LEU A 129 -1.78 -0.82 11.66
C LEU A 129 -1.32 -0.70 10.21
N LEU A 130 -0.89 0.48 9.79
CA LEU A 130 -0.44 0.72 8.42
C LEU A 130 0.79 -0.12 8.09
N ALA A 131 1.77 -0.20 9.00
CA ALA A 131 2.98 -1.01 8.81
C ALA A 131 2.64 -2.49 8.61
N THR A 132 1.75 -3.04 9.43
CA THR A 132 1.32 -4.44 9.30
C THR A 132 0.53 -4.68 8.01
N VAL A 133 -0.31 -3.74 7.59
CA VAL A 133 -1.05 -3.85 6.32
C VAL A 133 -0.08 -3.88 5.14
N ILE A 134 0.95 -3.02 5.13
CA ILE A 134 2.00 -2.99 4.10
C ILE A 134 2.77 -4.31 4.08
N GLU A 135 3.22 -4.81 5.24
CA GLU A 135 3.93 -6.08 5.34
C GLU A 135 3.09 -7.24 4.77
N ARG A 136 1.79 -7.27 5.08
CA ARG A 136 0.87 -8.29 4.54
C ARG A 136 0.73 -8.17 3.03
N LEU A 137 0.56 -6.97 2.50
CA LEU A 137 0.51 -6.74 1.05
C LEU A 137 1.81 -7.23 0.36
N ASP A 138 2.96 -6.87 0.91
CA ASP A 138 4.27 -7.27 0.37
C ASP A 138 4.52 -8.78 0.46
N SER A 139 3.92 -9.45 1.45
CA SER A 139 3.97 -10.92 1.59
C SER A 139 3.07 -11.66 0.59
N GLY A 140 2.21 -10.95 -0.15
CA GLY A 140 1.20 -11.55 -1.02
C GLY A 140 0.02 -12.15 -0.24
N TRP A 141 -0.27 -11.65 0.95
CA TRP A 141 -1.39 -12.11 1.77
C TRP A 141 -2.70 -11.97 1.00
N ASP A 142 -3.46 -13.05 0.91
CA ASP A 142 -4.79 -13.03 0.33
C ASP A 142 -5.82 -12.56 1.38
N PHE A 143 -6.14 -11.27 1.33
CA PHE A 143 -7.17 -10.67 2.20
C PHE A 143 -8.57 -11.21 1.92
N GLU A 144 -8.78 -11.79 0.74
CA GLU A 144 -10.07 -12.31 0.27
C GLU A 144 -10.15 -13.83 0.42
N ALA A 145 -9.15 -14.46 1.04
CA ALA A 145 -9.18 -15.88 1.37
C ALA A 145 -10.32 -16.12 2.36
N SER A 146 -11.49 -16.47 1.82
CA SER A 146 -12.57 -17.04 2.60
C SER A 146 -12.16 -18.46 2.93
N THR A 147 -11.41 -18.65 4.01
CA THR A 147 -11.30 -19.97 4.60
C THR A 147 -12.70 -20.29 5.10
N SER A 148 -13.42 -21.16 4.40
CA SER A 148 -14.74 -21.53 4.87
C SER A 148 -14.59 -22.18 6.26
N LEU A 149 -15.63 -22.07 7.07
CA LEU A 149 -15.66 -22.73 8.38
C LEU A 149 -15.37 -24.24 8.23
N GLU A 150 -15.77 -24.82 7.10
CA GLU A 150 -15.50 -26.21 6.72
C GLU A 150 -14.02 -26.43 6.38
N ASP A 151 -13.34 -25.50 5.70
CA ASP A 151 -11.90 -25.57 5.42
C ASP A 151 -11.04 -25.45 6.68
N LEU A 152 -11.51 -24.71 7.70
CA LEU A 152 -10.82 -24.55 8.99
C LEU A 152 -10.89 -25.81 9.87
N PHE A 153 -11.93 -26.62 9.70
CA PHE A 153 -12.18 -27.83 10.48
C PHE A 153 -12.06 -29.13 9.68
N ALA A 154 -11.74 -29.04 8.38
CA ALA A 154 -11.30 -30.19 7.63
C ALA A 154 -10.00 -30.70 8.29
N GLU A 155 -10.06 -31.87 8.95
CA GLU A 155 -8.85 -32.61 9.32
C GLU A 155 -7.97 -32.72 8.06
N ASP A 156 -6.65 -32.54 8.21
CA ASP A 156 -5.62 -32.62 7.15
C ASP A 156 -5.84 -33.83 6.22
N ALA A 157 -6.80 -33.71 5.29
CA ALA A 157 -6.85 -34.52 4.12
C ALA A 157 -5.62 -34.07 3.33
N PRO A 158 -4.71 -34.99 2.96
CA PRO A 158 -3.47 -34.61 2.29
C PRO A 158 -3.82 -33.71 1.12
N THR A 159 -3.44 -32.43 1.23
CA THR A 159 -3.70 -31.42 0.22
C THR A 159 -3.22 -32.01 -1.10
N PRO A 160 -4.05 -32.10 -2.15
CA PRO A 160 -3.54 -32.46 -3.46
C PRO A 160 -2.48 -31.41 -3.78
N ALA A 161 -1.21 -31.83 -3.82
CA ALA A 161 -0.09 -30.94 -3.95
C ALA A 161 -0.35 -30.00 -5.13
N THR A 162 -0.62 -28.73 -4.84
CA THR A 162 -0.58 -27.68 -5.85
C THR A 162 0.77 -27.84 -6.52
N PRO A 163 0.85 -28.01 -7.86
CA PRO A 163 2.12 -28.24 -8.52
C PRO A 163 3.01 -27.05 -8.19
N GLN A 164 3.96 -27.28 -7.28
CA GLN A 164 4.93 -26.28 -6.87
C GLN A 164 5.65 -25.90 -8.16
N PRO A 165 5.58 -24.64 -8.61
CA PRO A 165 6.29 -24.23 -9.82
C PRO A 165 7.74 -24.64 -9.64
N ALA A 166 8.28 -25.32 -10.65
CA ALA A 166 9.65 -25.83 -10.58
C ALA A 166 10.58 -24.72 -10.10
N PRO A 167 11.50 -24.99 -9.16
CA PRO A 167 12.39 -23.98 -8.62
C PRO A 167 13.08 -23.27 -9.78
N VAL A 168 12.77 -21.99 -9.94
CA VAL A 168 13.36 -21.17 -11.01
C VAL A 168 14.85 -21.08 -10.72
N SER A 169 15.68 -21.44 -11.69
CA SER A 169 17.13 -21.40 -11.54
C SER A 169 17.57 -19.96 -11.24
N LEU A 170 18.40 -19.80 -10.20
CA LEU A 170 19.03 -18.52 -9.88
C LEU A 170 19.81 -17.97 -11.10
N THR A 171 20.40 -18.87 -11.89
CA THR A 171 21.09 -18.51 -13.14
C THR A 171 20.15 -17.85 -14.15
N ASP A 172 18.92 -18.34 -14.29
CA ASP A 172 17.94 -17.77 -15.23
C ASP A 172 17.46 -16.40 -14.76
N ARG A 173 17.26 -16.23 -13.43
CA ARG A 173 16.91 -14.94 -12.84
C ARG A 173 18.01 -13.89 -13.07
N VAL A 174 19.27 -14.26 -12.83
CA VAL A 174 20.42 -13.37 -13.07
C VAL A 174 20.55 -13.03 -14.55
N ALA A 175 20.42 -14.01 -15.46
CA ALA A 175 20.53 -13.79 -16.90
C ALA A 175 19.42 -12.88 -17.46
N ALA A 176 18.19 -12.97 -16.92
CA ALA A 176 17.11 -12.06 -17.28
C ALA A 176 17.39 -10.63 -16.78
N LEU A 177 17.84 -10.49 -15.53
CA LEU A 177 18.19 -9.19 -14.94
C LEU A 177 19.31 -8.50 -15.72
N THR A 178 20.40 -9.22 -16.03
CA THR A 178 21.54 -8.68 -16.79
C THR A 178 21.11 -8.15 -18.15
N ARG A 179 20.18 -8.83 -18.84
CA ARG A 179 19.64 -8.36 -20.13
C ARG A 179 18.83 -7.07 -19.99
N ILE A 180 17.95 -6.98 -18.99
CA ILE A 180 17.16 -5.78 -18.72
C ILE A 180 18.08 -4.59 -18.45
N VAL A 181 19.05 -4.75 -17.53
CA VAL A 181 20.01 -3.69 -17.18
C VAL A 181 20.80 -3.23 -18.41
N ALA A 182 21.33 -4.17 -19.20
CA ALA A 182 22.11 -3.84 -20.39
C ALA A 182 21.28 -3.07 -21.44
N ARG A 183 20.02 -3.47 -21.66
CA ARG A 183 19.14 -2.78 -22.60
C ARG A 183 18.77 -1.38 -22.09
N VAL A 184 18.32 -1.25 -20.84
CA VAL A 184 17.97 0.05 -20.25
C VAL A 184 19.16 1.03 -20.31
N ALA A 185 20.36 0.57 -19.92
CA ALA A 185 21.56 1.39 -19.99
C ALA A 185 21.89 1.83 -21.42
N ALA A 186 21.74 0.94 -22.42
CA ALA A 186 21.96 1.27 -23.83
C ALA A 186 20.91 2.26 -24.38
N GLY A 187 19.64 2.11 -24.00
CA GLY A 187 18.57 3.04 -24.36
C GLY A 187 18.82 4.45 -23.79
N ALA A 188 19.20 4.52 -22.51
CA ALA A 188 19.55 5.75 -21.83
C ALA A 188 20.76 6.46 -22.49
N ALA A 189 21.83 5.72 -22.83
CA ALA A 189 22.99 6.28 -23.51
C ALA A 189 22.68 6.81 -24.92
N LEU A 190 21.70 6.22 -25.62
CA LEU A 190 21.28 6.64 -26.96
C LEU A 190 20.14 7.67 -26.94
N GLY A 191 19.62 8.04 -25.77
CA GLY A 191 18.43 8.89 -25.64
C GLY A 191 17.18 8.30 -26.31
N ARG A 192 17.06 6.97 -26.34
CA ARG A 192 15.93 6.25 -26.97
C ARG A 192 15.12 5.50 -25.94
N ASP A 193 13.80 5.59 -26.08
CA ASP A 193 12.90 4.63 -25.44
C ASP A 193 13.05 3.27 -26.11
N LEU A 194 13.24 2.24 -25.28
CA LEU A 194 13.29 0.86 -25.72
C LEU A 194 12.01 0.15 -25.29
N ASP A 195 11.47 -0.64 -26.20
CA ASP A 195 10.42 -1.60 -25.86
C ASP A 195 11.03 -2.75 -25.03
N LEU A 196 10.65 -2.81 -23.75
CA LEU A 196 11.11 -3.78 -22.76
C LEU A 196 10.02 -4.79 -22.36
N ASP A 197 8.85 -4.75 -23.00
CA ASP A 197 7.69 -5.56 -22.58
C ASP A 197 8.03 -7.06 -22.56
N ALA A 198 8.71 -7.55 -23.59
CA ALA A 198 9.13 -8.95 -23.67
C ALA A 198 10.10 -9.36 -22.55
N ASP A 199 11.00 -8.46 -22.13
CA ASP A 199 11.95 -8.75 -21.06
C ASP A 199 11.27 -8.70 -19.68
N PHE A 200 10.34 -7.76 -19.49
CA PHE A 200 9.56 -7.65 -18.26
C PHE A 200 8.66 -8.86 -18.09
N GLN A 201 7.94 -9.27 -19.14
CA GLN A 201 7.14 -10.50 -19.11
C GLN A 201 8.00 -11.73 -18.80
N LYS A 202 9.23 -11.80 -19.35
CA LYS A 202 10.14 -12.89 -19.03
C LYS A 202 10.58 -12.86 -17.56
N ALA A 203 10.89 -11.69 -17.00
CA ALA A 203 11.30 -11.58 -15.61
C ALA A 203 10.15 -11.86 -14.63
N LEU A 204 8.93 -11.39 -14.92
CA LEU A 204 7.72 -11.74 -14.18
C LEU A 204 7.51 -13.27 -14.16
N SER A 205 7.70 -13.94 -15.31
CA SER A 205 7.60 -15.41 -15.38
C SER A 205 8.67 -16.15 -14.56
N LEU A 206 9.75 -15.47 -14.16
CA LEU A 206 10.83 -15.99 -13.33
C LEU A 206 10.67 -15.62 -11.84
N GLY A 207 9.51 -15.09 -11.45
CA GLY A 207 9.17 -14.76 -10.07
C GLY A 207 9.69 -13.40 -9.60
N TRP A 208 10.02 -12.49 -10.51
CA TRP A 208 10.28 -11.10 -10.16
C TRP A 208 8.96 -10.34 -10.00
N THR A 209 8.91 -9.41 -9.07
CA THR A 209 7.79 -8.48 -8.88
C THR A 209 7.95 -7.28 -9.80
N ARG A 210 6.83 -6.61 -10.10
CA ARG A 210 6.85 -5.38 -10.91
C ARG A 210 7.69 -4.27 -10.24
N ARG A 211 7.60 -4.16 -8.92
CA ARG A 211 8.36 -3.20 -8.11
C ARG A 211 9.88 -3.40 -8.23
N GLU A 212 10.34 -4.64 -8.13
CA GLU A 212 11.77 -4.95 -8.31
C GLU A 212 12.25 -4.57 -9.72
N LEU A 213 11.45 -4.81 -10.75
CA LEU A 213 11.80 -4.45 -12.13
C LEU A 213 11.85 -2.94 -12.36
N GLU A 214 10.93 -2.19 -11.76
CA GLU A 214 10.93 -0.72 -11.81
C GLU A 214 12.18 -0.13 -11.14
N GLN A 215 12.56 -0.64 -9.96
CA GLN A 215 13.79 -0.22 -9.26
C GLN A 215 15.04 -0.50 -10.10
N VAL A 216 15.13 -1.67 -10.73
CA VAL A 216 16.22 -2.02 -11.65
C VAL A 216 16.29 -1.06 -12.83
N GLY A 217 15.12 -0.69 -13.39
CA GLY A 217 15.03 0.27 -14.49
C GLY A 217 15.60 1.65 -14.11
N VAL A 218 15.28 2.15 -12.93
CA VAL A 218 15.81 3.44 -12.42
C VAL A 218 17.33 3.40 -12.31
N ILE A 219 17.87 2.38 -11.63
CA ILE A 219 19.32 2.22 -11.42
C ILE A 219 20.06 2.09 -12.76
N ALA A 220 19.55 1.28 -13.68
CA ALA A 220 20.18 1.06 -14.98
C ALA A 220 20.17 2.33 -15.85
N ALA A 221 19.11 3.14 -15.79
CA ALA A 221 19.02 4.41 -16.52
C ALA A 221 20.03 5.45 -15.99
N GLU A 222 20.25 5.49 -14.67
CA GLU A 222 21.28 6.34 -14.07
C GLU A 222 22.69 5.93 -14.48
N LEU A 223 22.99 4.63 -14.45
CA LEU A 223 24.29 4.09 -14.89
C LEU A 223 24.56 4.42 -16.37
N GLY A 224 23.55 4.29 -17.23
CA GLY A 224 23.68 4.63 -18.66
C GLY A 224 23.95 6.12 -18.91
N ARG A 225 23.31 7.01 -18.15
CA ARG A 225 23.54 8.46 -18.25
C ARG A 225 24.96 8.86 -17.81
N ASN A 226 25.43 8.28 -16.69
CA ASN A 226 26.77 8.58 -16.18
C ASN A 226 27.87 8.13 -17.15
N ALA A 227 27.71 6.94 -17.75
CA ALA A 227 28.66 6.44 -18.76
C ALA A 227 28.74 7.35 -20.01
N SER A 228 27.63 7.98 -20.41
CA SER A 228 27.60 8.92 -21.54
C SER A 228 28.32 10.25 -21.23
N LEU A 229 28.30 10.71 -19.98
CA LEU A 229 28.94 11.95 -19.56
C LEU A 229 30.47 11.80 -19.54
N ASP A 230 30.98 10.66 -19.06
CA ASP A 230 32.42 10.38 -19.03
C ASP A 230 33.04 10.31 -20.44
N CYS A 231 32.33 9.74 -21.43
CA CYS A 231 32.79 9.74 -22.82
C CYS A 231 32.77 11.13 -23.48
N SER A 232 31.96 12.06 -22.98
CA SER A 232 31.91 13.42 -23.53
C SER A 232 33.05 14.29 -23.02
N GLN A 233 33.46 14.11 -21.75
CA GLN A 233 34.56 14.87 -21.15
C GLN A 233 35.95 14.41 -21.61
N SER A 234 36.10 13.18 -22.09
CA SER A 234 37.39 12.67 -22.57
C SER A 234 37.81 13.22 -23.94
N ASN A 235 36.91 13.87 -24.70
CA ASN A 235 37.21 14.39 -26.03
C ASN A 235 37.67 15.86 -26.05
N ASP A 236 37.65 16.56 -24.91
CA ASP A 236 37.95 18.00 -24.84
C ASP A 236 39.40 18.31 -24.36
N HIS A 237 40.35 17.36 -24.44
CA HIS A 237 41.74 17.53 -23.97
C HIS A 237 42.83 17.21 -25.00
N GLU A 238 42.49 17.14 -26.28
CA GLU A 238 43.47 17.09 -27.38
C GLU A 238 43.29 18.31 -28.29
N ASP A 239 43.84 19.47 -27.88
CA ASP A 239 44.23 20.58 -28.77
C ASP A 239 45.34 21.43 -28.10
#